data_AF-A0A0B1TDM9-F1
#
_entry.id   AF-A0A0B1TDM9-F1
#
_cell.length_a   1.000
_cell.length_b   1.000
_cell.length_c   1.000
_cell.angle_alpha   90.00
_cell.angle_beta   90.00
_cell.angle_gamma   90.00
#
_symmetry.space_group_name_H-M   'P 1'
#
loop_
_entity.id
_entity.type
_entity.pdbx_description
1 polymer ?
#
loop_
_entity_poly.entity_id
_entity_poly.type
_entity_poly.pdbx_seq_one_letter_code
_entity_poly.pdbx_strand_id
1 'polypeptide(L)' 'MLLYIFAALLLLNAFTQQASGEACMNKAPNAECDAMWDEDRCLSNIKYAKEYCEESCFLCKGMDRSILEQ' A
#
# COMPACT_ATOMS: atom_id res chain seq x y z
N MET A 1 42.97 7.05 -3.55
CA MET A 1 42.34 6.82 -2.23
C MET A 1 40.88 7.28 -2.14
N LEU A 2 40.40 8.25 -2.93
CA LEU A 2 39.00 8.73 -2.88
C LEU A 2 37.95 7.83 -3.58
N LEU A 3 38.38 6.94 -4.48
CA LEU A 3 37.46 6.10 -5.27
C LEU A 3 36.76 5.01 -4.46
N TYR A 4 37.36 4.57 -3.35
CA TYR A 4 36.77 3.52 -2.50
C TYR A 4 35.62 4.02 -1.61
N ILE A 5 35.56 5.32 -1.32
CA ILE A 5 34.51 5.89 -0.46
C ILE A 5 33.18 6.01 -1.24
N PHE A 6 33.25 6.33 -2.54
CA PHE A 6 32.07 6.42 -3.39
C PHE A 6 31.35 5.08 -3.57
N ALA A 7 32.10 3.97 -3.60
CA ALA A 7 31.52 2.63 -3.70
C ALA A 7 30.74 2.23 -2.43
N ALA A 8 31.20 2.64 -1.25
CA ALA A 8 30.51 2.36 0.01
C ALA A 8 29.18 3.14 0.13
N LEU A 9 29.14 4.38 -0.35
CA LEU A 9 27.91 5.20 -0.38
C LEU A 9 26.83 4.63 -1.31
N LEU A 10 27.23 4.01 -2.43
CA LEU A 10 26.29 3.38 -3.37
C LEU A 10 25.61 2.14 -2.76
N LEU A 11 26.29 1.38 -1.92
CA LEU A 11 25.72 0.21 -1.24
C LEU A 11 24.72 0.57 -0.13
N LEU A 12 24.86 1.75 0.49
CA LEU A 12 23.90 2.25 1.49
C LEU A 12 22.55 2.65 0.87
N ASN A 13 22.52 3.10 -0.39
CA ASN A 13 21.28 3.43 -1.09
C ASN A 13 20.48 2.21 -1.55
N ALA A 14 21.07 1.02 -1.58
CA ALA A 14 20.33 -0.21 -1.86
C ALA A 14 19.51 -0.69 -0.64
N PHE A 15 19.87 -0.27 0.58
CA PHE A 15 19.19 -0.69 1.81
C PHE A 15 17.97 0.15 2.19
N THR A 16 17.72 1.28 1.52
CA THR A 16 16.64 2.21 1.90
C THR A 16 15.31 1.99 1.19
N GLN A 17 15.22 1.09 0.20
CA GLN A 17 13.93 0.69 -0.40
C GLN A 17 13.22 -0.46 0.32
N GLN A 18 13.77 -0.92 1.44
CA GLN A 18 13.01 -1.75 2.39
C GLN A 18 12.31 -0.86 3.42
N ALA A 19 11.72 0.24 2.95
CA ALA A 19 10.79 1.03 3.75
C ALA A 19 9.48 0.23 3.87
N SER A 20 9.47 -0.72 4.81
CA SER A 20 8.24 -1.24 5.42
C SER A 20 7.15 -1.66 4.41
N GLY A 21 7.48 -2.59 3.52
CA GLY A 21 6.47 -3.22 2.66
C GLY A 21 5.59 -4.18 3.47
N GLU A 22 4.66 -3.65 4.27
CA GLU A 22 3.36 -4.33 4.34
C GLU A 22 2.85 -4.26 2.90
N ALA A 23 3.00 -5.37 2.18
CA ALA A 23 2.44 -5.49 0.84
C ALA A 23 0.95 -5.20 1.00
N CYS A 24 0.52 -4.08 0.42
CA CYS A 24 -0.85 -3.68 0.56
C CYS A 24 -1.71 -4.68 -0.19
N MET A 25 -2.42 -5.50 0.57
CA MET A 25 -3.20 -6.62 0.09
C MET A 25 -4.45 -6.75 0.95
N ASN A 26 -5.49 -7.35 0.38
CA ASN A 26 -6.63 -7.76 1.18
C ASN A 26 -6.23 -8.87 2.18
N LYS A 27 -6.55 -8.68 3.46
CA LYS A 27 -6.44 -9.71 4.49
C LYS A 27 -7.72 -10.55 4.59
N ALA A 28 -8.86 -9.96 4.24
CA ALA A 28 -10.13 -10.68 4.06
C ALA A 28 -10.20 -11.31 2.66
N PRO A 29 -11.12 -12.26 2.42
CA PRO A 29 -11.32 -12.84 1.09
C PRO A 29 -11.65 -11.75 0.05
N ASN A 30 -11.07 -11.84 -1.15
CA ASN A 30 -11.31 -10.86 -2.21
C ASN A 30 -12.79 -10.66 -2.52
N ALA A 31 -13.60 -11.73 -2.56
CA ALA A 31 -15.04 -11.62 -2.79
C ALA A 31 -15.76 -10.73 -1.76
N GLU A 32 -15.27 -10.68 -0.52
CA GLU A 32 -15.83 -9.81 0.52
C GLU A 32 -15.37 -8.35 0.33
N CYS A 33 -14.09 -8.14 0.03
CA CYS A 33 -13.53 -6.81 -0.19
C CYS A 33 -14.05 -6.16 -1.48
N ASP A 34 -14.26 -6.96 -2.53
CA ASP A 34 -14.86 -6.53 -3.79
C ASP A 34 -16.34 -6.18 -3.59
N ALA A 35 -17.08 -6.97 -2.80
CA ALA A 35 -18.45 -6.60 -2.42
C ALA A 35 -18.50 -5.28 -1.63
N MET A 36 -17.51 -5.01 -0.76
CA MET A 36 -17.42 -3.72 -0.07
C MET A 36 -17.14 -2.55 -1.00
N TRP A 37 -16.38 -2.77 -2.07
CA TRP A 37 -16.19 -1.79 -3.13
C TRP A 37 -17.48 -1.57 -3.92
N ASP A 38 -18.10 -2.63 -4.41
CA ASP A 38 -19.31 -2.58 -5.24
C ASP A 38 -20.53 -2.01 -4.51
N GLU A 39 -20.61 -2.17 -3.18
CA GLU A 39 -21.69 -1.64 -2.33
C GLU A 39 -21.39 -0.23 -1.75
N ASP A 40 -20.32 0.45 -2.18
CA ASP A 40 -19.85 1.74 -1.63
C ASP A 40 -19.62 1.71 -0.10
N ARG A 41 -19.27 0.54 0.44
CA ARG A 41 -19.09 0.32 1.87
C ARG A 41 -17.67 0.55 2.37
N CYS A 42 -16.71 0.74 1.46
CA CYS A 42 -15.32 1.06 1.81
C CYS A 42 -15.22 2.32 2.70
N LEU A 43 -16.03 3.36 2.45
CA LEU A 43 -16.03 4.59 3.25
C LEU A 43 -16.93 4.49 4.49
N SER A 44 -18.10 3.85 4.37
CA SER A 44 -19.04 3.69 5.51
C SER A 44 -18.48 2.76 6.59
N ASN A 45 -17.60 1.83 6.23
CA ASN A 45 -16.86 0.98 7.17
C ASN A 45 -15.33 1.09 6.98
N ILE A 46 -14.84 2.34 6.98
CA ILE A 46 -13.43 2.66 6.73
C ILE A 46 -12.46 1.97 7.69
N LYS A 47 -12.87 1.66 8.92
CA LYS A 47 -12.01 0.95 9.89
C LYS A 47 -11.74 -0.48 9.44
N TYR A 48 -12.79 -1.19 9.04
CA TYR A 48 -12.66 -2.54 8.52
C TYR A 48 -11.93 -2.56 7.18
N ALA A 49 -12.28 -1.62 6.28
CA ALA A 49 -11.63 -1.52 4.98
C ALA A 49 -10.12 -1.26 5.08
N LYS A 50 -9.68 -0.40 6.01
CA LYS A 50 -8.24 -0.16 6.27
C LYS A 50 -7.50 -1.33 6.90
N GLU A 51 -8.21 -2.22 7.58
CA GLU A 51 -7.56 -3.34 8.28
C GLU A 51 -7.51 -4.58 7.40
N TYR A 52 -8.56 -4.82 6.60
CA TYR A 52 -8.77 -6.08 5.89
C TYR A 52 -8.92 -5.97 4.37
N CYS A 53 -9.25 -4.79 3.83
CA CYS A 53 -9.57 -4.61 2.40
C CYS A 53 -8.84 -3.42 1.78
N GLU A 54 -7.61 -3.12 2.20
CA GLU A 54 -6.91 -1.91 1.76
C GLU A 54 -6.70 -1.85 0.25
N GLU A 55 -6.53 -3.01 -0.39
CA GLU A 55 -6.31 -3.12 -1.82
C GLU A 55 -7.60 -2.86 -2.61
N SER A 56 -8.66 -3.66 -2.39
CA SER A 56 -9.93 -3.48 -3.12
C SER A 56 -10.59 -2.12 -2.84
N CYS A 57 -10.37 -1.55 -1.65
CA CYS A 57 -10.90 -0.23 -1.29
C CYS A 57 -9.97 0.94 -1.66
N PHE A 58 -8.86 0.72 -2.39
CA PHE A 58 -7.92 1.77 -2.81
C PHE A 58 -7.36 2.61 -1.64
N LEU A 59 -7.19 2.00 -0.47
CA LEU A 59 -6.72 2.66 0.76
C LEU A 59 -5.20 2.56 0.97
N CYS A 60 -4.51 1.80 0.12
CA CYS A 60 -3.07 1.65 0.15
C CYS A 60 -2.33 3.00 0.06
N LYS A 61 -1.21 3.11 0.78
CA LYS A 61 -0.31 4.27 0.64
C LYS A 61 0.22 4.34 -0.79
N GLY A 62 -0.04 5.46 -1.47
CA GLY A 62 0.42 5.71 -2.83
C GLY A 62 -0.58 5.38 -3.93
N MET A 63 -1.77 4.87 -3.60
CA MET A 63 -2.87 4.78 -4.56
C MET A 63 -3.55 6.13 -4.79
N ASP A 64 -4.01 6.34 -6.02
CA ASP A 64 -4.73 7.53 -6.42
C ASP A 64 -6.12 7.56 -5.78
N ARG A 65 -6.35 8.55 -4.91
CA ARG A 65 -7.61 8.69 -4.17
C ARG A 65 -8.74 9.29 -5.00
N SER A 66 -8.46 9.81 -6.19
CA SER A 66 -9.51 10.29 -7.10
C SER A 66 -10.49 9.19 -7.50
N ILE A 67 -10.08 7.92 -7.39
CA ILE A 67 -10.91 6.75 -7.66
C ILE A 67 -12.06 6.61 -6.63
N LEU A 68 -11.88 7.13 -5.40
CA LEU A 68 -12.88 7.10 -4.32
C LEU A 68 -13.90 8.25 -4.39
N GLU A 69 -13.72 9.21 -5.29
CA GLU A 69 -14.60 10.38 -5.46
C GLU A 69 -15.56 10.23 -6.67
N GLN A 70 -15.69 9.02 -7.23
CA GLN A 70 -16.66 8.68 -8.28
C GLN A 70 -18.07 8.49 -7.72
#